data_AF-A0A538LJY3-F1
#
_entry.id   AF-A0A538LJY3-F1
#
_cell.length_a   1.000
_cell.length_b   1.000
_cell.length_c   1.000
_cell.angle_alpha   90.00
_cell.angle_beta   90.00
_cell.angle_gamma   90.00
#
_symmetry.space_group_name_H-M   'P 1'
#
loop_
_entity.id
_entity.type
_entity.pdbx_description
1 polymer ?
#
loop_
_entity_poly.entity_id
_entity_poly.type
_entity_poly.pdbx_seq_one_letter_code
_entity_poly.pdbx_strand_id
1 'polypeptide(L)'
;MITATVGTALLLAVVATSYVVVRRRLRYEWWYAVHLLAYAGIALAWFHQIPTGNELVLDTMAADYWRALYVATLAFLVLFRIVAPLVNVFRYRLRVVEVAPEGPGVVSVSITGRKLERLHAHAGQFFVWRFLARGRWWTAHPFSLSAAPDGRSLRITVKALGDHTAKLASLPVGTRVLAEGPFGVFTDAHRRAGKRVLIAGGIGITPVRALVERSRDDVVIYRAIRDDDLVLREELDALGVDVRYVVGDHGAPGGDRLLSPAHLLELVPDLADCDVYVCGPPGMTDFAVKNVRAAGVPRRHIHVERFAL
;
A
#
# COMPACT_ATOMS: atom_id res chain seq x y z
N MET A 1 5.54 1.51 -42.43
CA MET A 1 6.90 1.89 -41.97
C MET A 1 6.88 2.97 -40.89
N ILE A 2 6.22 4.13 -41.09
CA ILE A 2 6.18 5.20 -40.06
C ILE A 2 5.63 4.71 -38.71
N THR A 3 4.48 4.00 -38.72
CA THR A 3 3.87 3.44 -37.50
C THR A 3 4.82 2.50 -36.76
N ALA A 4 5.55 1.65 -37.50
CA ALA A 4 6.56 0.74 -36.96
C ALA A 4 7.71 1.50 -36.30
N THR A 5 8.29 2.48 -37.01
CA THR A 5 9.44 3.25 -36.53
C THR A 5 9.09 4.04 -35.27
N VAL A 6 7.94 4.74 -35.28
CA VAL A 6 7.47 5.50 -34.12
C VAL A 6 7.14 4.56 -32.96
N GLY A 7 6.42 3.46 -33.22
CA GLY A 7 6.09 2.47 -32.17
C GLY A 7 7.34 1.90 -31.50
N THR A 8 8.34 1.51 -32.28
CA THR A 8 9.63 1.01 -31.78
C THR A 8 10.36 2.08 -30.97
N ALA A 9 10.42 3.33 -31.44
CA ALA A 9 11.08 4.41 -30.70
C ALA A 9 10.41 4.66 -29.33
N LEU A 10 9.08 4.62 -29.26
CA LEU A 10 8.34 4.75 -28.01
C LEU A 10 8.65 3.60 -27.05
N LEU A 11 8.64 2.35 -27.53
CA LEU A 11 8.95 1.18 -26.71
C LEU A 11 10.40 1.20 -26.21
N LEU A 12 11.36 1.62 -27.05
CA LEU A 12 12.76 1.81 -26.63
C LEU A 12 12.89 2.88 -25.55
N ALA A 13 12.16 4.00 -25.65
CA ALA A 13 12.15 5.03 -24.62
C ALA A 13 11.57 4.52 -23.29
N VAL A 14 10.49 3.73 -23.33
CA VAL A 14 9.90 3.07 -22.15
C VAL A 14 10.93 2.14 -21.49
N VAL A 15 11.61 1.30 -22.28
CA VAL A 15 12.64 0.38 -21.77
C VAL A 15 13.81 1.14 -21.16
N ALA A 16 14.34 2.14 -21.87
CA ALA A 16 15.49 2.93 -21.42
C ALA A 16 15.20 3.67 -20.10
N THR A 17 14.01 4.28 -19.97
CA THR A 17 13.60 4.98 -18.74
C THR A 17 13.24 4.02 -17.60
N SER A 18 12.88 2.78 -17.90
CA SER A 18 12.59 1.75 -16.90
C SER A 18 13.82 0.98 -16.42
N TYR A 19 14.98 1.17 -17.07
CA TYR A 19 16.24 0.59 -16.62
C TYR A 19 16.62 1.13 -15.23
N VAL A 20 16.99 0.25 -14.29
CA VAL A 20 17.13 0.57 -12.85
C VAL A 20 18.03 1.79 -12.60
N VAL A 21 19.13 1.91 -13.35
CA VAL A 21 20.08 3.02 -13.23
C VAL A 21 19.44 4.37 -13.61
N VAL A 22 18.62 4.37 -14.67
CA VAL A 22 17.92 5.57 -15.16
C VAL A 22 16.73 5.89 -14.25
N ARG A 23 15.90 4.89 -13.92
CA ARG A 23 14.73 5.03 -13.04
C ARG A 23 15.07 5.71 -11.72
N ARG A 24 16.20 5.36 -11.10
CA ARG A 24 16.63 5.95 -9.81
C ARG A 24 16.93 7.45 -9.88
N ARG A 25 17.18 7.99 -11.08
CA ARG A 25 17.46 9.41 -11.30
C ARG A 25 16.24 10.20 -11.80
N LEU A 26 15.17 9.50 -12.19
CA LEU A 26 13.95 10.12 -12.67
C LEU A 26 12.96 10.31 -11.53
N ARG A 27 12.25 11.44 -11.58
CA ARG A 27 11.05 11.61 -10.77
C ARG A 27 9.99 10.60 -11.20
N TYR A 28 9.25 10.06 -10.24
CA TYR A 28 8.23 9.04 -10.49
C TYR A 28 7.19 9.50 -11.52
N GLU A 29 6.78 10.76 -11.47
CA GLU A 29 5.76 11.32 -12.36
C GLU A 29 6.19 11.30 -13.83
N TRP A 30 7.47 11.62 -14.10
CA TRP A 30 8.05 11.58 -15.44
C TRP A 30 8.22 10.17 -15.94
N TRP A 31 8.76 9.28 -15.09
CA TRP A 31 8.86 7.87 -15.42
C TRP A 31 7.48 7.30 -15.77
N TYR A 32 6.47 7.57 -14.94
CA TYR A 32 5.09 7.11 -15.16
C TYR A 32 4.50 7.65 -16.47
N ALA A 33 4.70 8.94 -16.77
CA ALA A 33 4.23 9.55 -18.01
C ALA A 33 4.87 8.92 -19.27
N VAL A 34 6.19 8.68 -19.25
CA VAL A 34 6.87 7.97 -20.34
C VAL A 34 6.37 6.53 -20.44
N HIS A 35 6.16 5.85 -19.31
CA HIS A 35 5.69 4.48 -19.28
C HIS A 35 4.30 4.32 -19.91
N LEU A 36 3.41 5.33 -19.79
CA LEU A 36 2.11 5.34 -20.47
C LEU A 36 2.24 5.32 -22.01
N LEU A 37 3.37 5.74 -22.57
CA LEU A 37 3.62 5.65 -24.02
C LEU A 37 3.71 4.20 -24.51
N ALA A 38 3.87 3.21 -23.62
CA ALA A 38 3.79 1.80 -23.98
C ALA A 38 2.45 1.46 -24.65
N TYR A 39 1.34 2.06 -24.21
CA TYR A 39 0.03 1.85 -24.84
C TYR A 39 0.02 2.35 -26.29
N ALA A 40 0.60 3.53 -26.53
CA ALA A 40 0.72 4.06 -27.89
C ALA A 40 1.65 3.21 -28.75
N GLY A 41 2.79 2.75 -28.20
CA GLY A 41 3.72 1.85 -28.89
C GLY A 41 3.06 0.53 -29.31
N ILE A 42 2.31 -0.11 -28.40
CA ILE A 42 1.56 -1.35 -28.68
C ILE A 42 0.47 -1.12 -29.72
N ALA A 43 -0.28 -0.02 -29.63
CA ALA A 43 -1.31 0.32 -30.61
C ALA A 43 -0.70 0.55 -32.01
N LEU A 44 0.42 1.28 -32.10
CA LEU A 44 1.13 1.51 -33.36
C LEU A 44 1.71 0.21 -33.94
N ALA A 45 2.21 -0.69 -33.10
CA ALA A 45 2.64 -2.02 -33.52
C ALA A 45 1.47 -2.80 -34.14
N TRP A 46 0.28 -2.76 -33.53
CA TRP A 46 -0.94 -3.35 -34.10
C TRP A 46 -1.30 -2.77 -35.47
N PHE A 47 -1.34 -1.43 -35.59
CA PHE A 47 -1.63 -0.74 -36.85
C PHE A 47 -0.58 -0.99 -37.95
N HIS A 48 0.60 -1.51 -37.59
CA HIS A 48 1.60 -1.95 -38.54
C HIS A 48 1.46 -3.44 -38.87
N GLN A 49 1.45 -4.32 -37.88
CA GLN A 49 1.57 -5.76 -38.10
C GLN A 49 0.33 -6.38 -38.76
N ILE A 50 -0.88 -6.04 -38.29
CA ILE A 50 -2.11 -6.67 -38.79
C ILE A 50 -2.42 -6.29 -40.25
N PRO A 51 -2.28 -5.01 -40.68
CA PRO A 51 -2.61 -4.63 -42.05
C PRO A 51 -1.45 -4.81 -43.05
N THR A 52 -0.19 -4.88 -42.59
CA THR A 52 0.99 -4.85 -43.48
C THR A 52 1.97 -6.00 -43.30
N GLY A 53 1.79 -6.86 -42.30
CA GLY A 53 2.65 -8.03 -42.10
C GLY A 53 2.28 -9.14 -43.08
N ASN A 54 3.23 -9.56 -43.92
CA ASN A 54 2.98 -10.57 -44.96
C ASN A 54 2.32 -11.84 -44.43
N GLU A 55 2.78 -12.37 -43.30
CA GLU A 55 2.19 -13.59 -42.71
C GLU A 55 0.74 -13.40 -42.28
N LEU A 56 0.39 -12.25 -41.71
CA LEU A 56 -0.96 -11.95 -41.20
C LEU A 56 -1.91 -11.48 -42.32
N VAL A 57 -1.38 -10.97 -43.42
CA VAL A 57 -2.20 -10.65 -44.61
C VAL A 57 -2.53 -11.94 -45.38
N LEU A 58 -1.60 -12.89 -45.43
CA LEU A 58 -1.76 -14.15 -46.15
C LEU A 58 -2.51 -15.22 -45.35
N ASP A 59 -2.35 -15.26 -44.03
CA ASP A 59 -3.06 -16.16 -43.12
C ASP A 59 -4.12 -15.39 -42.29
N THR A 60 -5.37 -15.50 -42.74
CA THR A 60 -6.51 -14.84 -42.10
C THR A 60 -6.87 -15.42 -40.73
N MET A 61 -6.63 -16.72 -40.51
CA MET A 61 -6.85 -17.35 -39.19
C MET A 61 -5.87 -16.79 -38.17
N ALA A 62 -4.59 -16.70 -38.53
CA ALA A 62 -3.58 -16.09 -37.66
C ALA A 62 -3.93 -14.62 -37.37
N ALA A 63 -4.36 -13.86 -38.37
CA ALA A 63 -4.77 -12.47 -38.19
C ALA A 63 -5.96 -12.31 -37.25
N ASP A 64 -6.99 -13.15 -37.40
CA ASP A 64 -8.19 -13.11 -36.55
C ASP A 64 -7.87 -13.51 -35.11
N TYR A 65 -7.02 -14.51 -34.91
CA TYR A 65 -6.50 -14.88 -33.59
C TYR A 65 -5.84 -13.69 -32.89
N TRP A 66 -4.91 -13.00 -33.57
CA TRP A 66 -4.25 -11.82 -32.99
C TRP A 66 -5.22 -10.66 -32.77
N ARG A 67 -6.12 -10.36 -33.71
CA ARG A 67 -7.15 -9.32 -33.53
C ARG A 67 -7.99 -9.60 -32.28
N ALA A 68 -8.42 -10.85 -32.09
CA ALA A 68 -9.19 -11.25 -30.92
C ALA A 68 -8.43 -11.01 -29.61
N LEU A 69 -7.15 -11.37 -29.55
CA LEU A 69 -6.31 -11.11 -28.36
C LEU A 69 -6.15 -9.61 -28.06
N TYR A 70 -5.93 -8.78 -29.09
CA TYR A 70 -5.82 -7.34 -28.92
C TYR A 70 -7.14 -6.70 -28.45
N VAL A 71 -8.27 -7.12 -29.04
CA VAL A 71 -9.60 -6.65 -28.63
C VAL A 71 -9.89 -7.07 -27.19
N ALA A 72 -9.61 -8.32 -26.82
CA ALA A 72 -9.79 -8.80 -25.45
C ALA A 72 -8.91 -8.01 -24.46
N THR A 73 -7.64 -7.78 -24.80
CA THR A 73 -6.71 -7.00 -23.96
C THR A 73 -7.19 -5.55 -23.81
N LEU A 74 -7.62 -4.90 -24.89
CA LEU A 74 -8.19 -3.56 -24.85
C LEU A 74 -9.46 -3.51 -24.01
N ALA A 75 -10.35 -4.50 -24.15
CA ALA A 75 -11.57 -4.62 -23.37
C ALA A 75 -11.24 -4.72 -21.87
N PHE A 76 -10.30 -5.59 -21.47
CA PHE A 76 -9.87 -5.69 -20.07
C PHE A 76 -9.25 -4.39 -19.56
N LEU A 77 -8.43 -3.72 -20.37
CA LEU A 77 -7.84 -2.44 -20.01
C LEU A 77 -8.95 -1.40 -19.79
N VAL A 78 -9.89 -1.25 -20.70
CA VAL A 78 -11.00 -0.29 -20.54
C VAL A 78 -11.86 -0.65 -19.33
N LEU A 79 -12.23 -1.92 -19.17
CA LEU A 79 -13.06 -2.39 -18.06
C LEU A 79 -12.41 -2.13 -16.70
N PHE A 80 -11.15 -2.53 -16.51
CA PHE A 80 -10.50 -2.45 -15.21
C PHE A 80 -9.78 -1.12 -14.95
N ARG A 81 -9.29 -0.43 -15.99
CA ARG A 81 -8.58 0.86 -15.83
C ARG A 81 -9.50 2.08 -15.84
N ILE A 82 -10.66 1.97 -16.49
CA ILE A 82 -11.58 3.10 -16.69
C ILE A 82 -12.95 2.82 -16.07
N VAL A 83 -13.64 1.78 -16.53
CA VAL A 83 -15.04 1.53 -16.15
C VAL A 83 -15.17 1.21 -14.66
N ALA A 84 -14.41 0.23 -14.14
CA ALA A 84 -14.51 -0.18 -12.74
C ALA A 84 -14.19 0.97 -11.76
N PRO A 85 -13.11 1.76 -11.94
CA PRO A 85 -12.87 2.94 -11.13
C PRO A 85 -14.01 3.94 -11.19
N LEU A 86 -14.53 4.28 -12.38
CA LEU A 86 -15.64 5.22 -12.55
C LEU A 86 -16.91 4.74 -11.83
N VAL A 87 -17.28 3.47 -12.01
CA VAL A 87 -18.41 2.85 -11.30
C VAL A 87 -18.21 2.97 -9.79
N ASN A 88 -17.01 2.71 -9.28
CA ASN A 88 -16.70 2.84 -7.86
C ASN A 88 -16.83 4.30 -7.36
N VAL A 89 -16.39 5.29 -8.15
CA VAL A 89 -16.58 6.72 -7.82
C VAL A 89 -18.05 7.05 -7.62
N PHE A 90 -18.92 6.63 -8.55
CA PHE A 90 -20.35 6.92 -8.48
C PHE A 90 -21.08 6.09 -7.42
N ARG A 91 -20.64 4.85 -7.19
CA ARG A 91 -21.22 3.92 -6.22
C ARG A 91 -20.95 4.36 -4.78
N TYR A 92 -19.69 4.67 -4.46
CA TYR A 92 -19.26 4.92 -3.09
C TYR A 92 -19.24 6.41 -2.73
N ARG A 93 -19.06 7.32 -3.70
CA ARG A 93 -19.05 8.79 -3.47
C ARG A 93 -18.21 9.22 -2.26
N LEU A 94 -16.98 8.71 -2.20
CA LEU A 94 -16.10 8.96 -1.06
C LEU A 94 -15.77 10.45 -0.93
N ARG A 95 -15.78 10.93 0.31
CA ARG A 95 -15.44 12.32 0.66
C ARG A 95 -14.76 12.40 2.02
N VAL A 96 -13.85 13.36 2.14
CA VAL A 96 -13.23 13.72 3.41
C VAL A 96 -14.30 14.34 4.31
N VAL A 97 -14.42 13.82 5.53
CA VAL A 97 -15.30 14.38 6.57
C VAL A 97 -14.50 15.11 7.63
N GLU A 98 -13.26 14.68 7.88
CA GLU A 98 -12.42 15.26 8.92
C GLU A 98 -10.94 15.08 8.58
N VAL A 99 -10.13 16.04 9.00
CA VAL A 99 -8.67 15.99 8.98
C VAL A 99 -8.19 16.43 10.36
N ALA A 100 -7.65 15.50 11.14
CA ALA A 100 -7.23 15.72 12.51
C ALA A 100 -5.70 15.59 12.64
N PRO A 101 -5.00 16.51 13.33
CA PRO A 101 -3.59 16.32 13.66
C PRO A 101 -3.44 15.26 14.76
N GLU A 102 -2.47 14.35 14.59
CA GLU A 102 -2.18 13.26 15.54
C GLU A 102 -0.81 13.44 16.23
N GLY A 103 -0.17 14.60 16.03
CA GLY A 103 1.17 14.90 16.49
C GLY A 103 2.02 15.58 15.42
N PRO A 104 3.30 15.86 15.71
CA PRO A 104 4.19 16.59 14.81
C PRO A 104 4.33 15.90 13.44
N GLY A 105 3.78 16.54 12.40
CA GLY A 105 3.84 16.04 11.03
C GLY A 105 3.00 14.78 10.79
N VAL A 106 2.00 14.47 11.63
CA VAL A 106 1.08 13.35 11.42
C VAL A 106 -0.36 13.83 11.38
N VAL A 107 -1.12 13.33 10.41
CA VAL A 107 -2.53 13.68 10.23
C VAL A 107 -3.34 12.40 10.03
N SER A 108 -4.51 12.33 10.66
CA SER A 108 -5.57 11.41 10.29
C SER A 108 -6.55 12.07 9.35
N VAL A 109 -6.95 11.34 8.31
CA VAL A 109 -8.02 11.75 7.40
C VAL A 109 -9.13 10.73 7.54
N SER A 110 -10.31 11.21 7.94
CA SER A 110 -11.53 10.40 8.00
C SER A 110 -12.30 10.60 6.69
N ILE A 111 -12.67 9.48 6.07
CA ILE A 111 -13.41 9.41 4.80
C ILE A 111 -14.74 8.73 5.06
N THR A 112 -15.81 9.27 4.48
CA THR A 112 -17.13 8.64 4.47
C THR A 112 -17.65 8.51 3.04
N GLY A 113 -18.73 7.76 2.86
CA GLY A 113 -19.34 7.51 1.56
C GLY A 113 -20.65 6.76 1.67
N ARG A 114 -21.06 6.14 0.58
CA ARG A 114 -22.26 5.30 0.47
C ARG A 114 -21.84 3.85 0.32
N LYS A 115 -22.65 2.94 0.85
CA LYS A 115 -22.48 1.49 0.65
C LYS A 115 -21.07 0.98 1.02
N LEU A 116 -20.43 1.56 2.04
CA LEU A 116 -19.05 1.22 2.39
C LEU A 116 -18.94 -0.22 2.92
N GLU A 117 -20.02 -0.76 3.47
CA GLU A 117 -20.13 -2.18 3.82
C GLU A 117 -19.86 -3.11 2.62
N ARG A 118 -20.13 -2.64 1.39
CA ARG A 118 -19.87 -3.39 0.16
C ARG A 118 -18.46 -3.24 -0.40
N LEU A 119 -17.60 -2.45 0.24
CA LEU A 119 -16.18 -2.42 -0.10
C LEU A 119 -15.46 -3.69 0.35
N HIS A 120 -16.04 -4.46 1.29
CA HIS A 120 -15.42 -5.64 1.88
C HIS A 120 -13.98 -5.37 2.35
N ALA A 121 -13.77 -4.19 2.92
CA ALA A 121 -12.48 -3.78 3.45
C ALA A 121 -12.27 -4.42 4.82
N HIS A 122 -11.07 -4.93 5.07
CA HIS A 122 -10.68 -5.50 6.35
C HIS A 122 -9.59 -4.67 7.02
N ALA A 123 -9.51 -4.77 8.36
CA ALA A 123 -8.43 -4.18 9.13
C ALA A 123 -7.06 -4.69 8.63
N GLY A 124 -6.09 -3.77 8.58
CA GLY A 124 -4.74 -4.01 8.08
C GLY A 124 -4.59 -3.92 6.56
N GLN A 125 -5.68 -3.79 5.79
CA GLN A 125 -5.63 -3.51 4.36
C GLN A 125 -5.32 -2.04 4.06
N PHE A 126 -4.92 -1.79 2.81
CA PHE A 126 -4.67 -0.46 2.29
C PHE A 126 -5.45 -0.19 1.01
N PHE A 127 -5.54 1.09 0.66
CA PHE A 127 -6.06 1.54 -0.62
C PHE A 127 -5.05 2.48 -1.26
N VAL A 128 -5.16 2.62 -2.58
CA VAL A 128 -4.50 3.70 -3.31
C VAL A 128 -5.45 4.88 -3.36
N TRP A 129 -5.11 5.94 -2.62
CA TRP A 129 -5.95 7.12 -2.40
C TRP A 129 -5.57 8.26 -3.32
N ARG A 130 -6.57 8.90 -3.91
CA ARG A 130 -6.44 10.09 -4.73
C ARG A 130 -7.43 11.15 -4.27
N PHE A 131 -6.89 12.25 -3.78
CA PHE A 131 -7.68 13.36 -3.26
C PHE A 131 -7.90 14.40 -4.37
N LEU A 132 -9.16 14.64 -4.73
CA LEU A 132 -9.53 15.54 -5.81
C LEU A 132 -9.52 17.00 -5.33
N ALA A 133 -8.33 17.47 -4.97
CA ALA A 133 -8.05 18.85 -4.59
C ALA A 133 -7.08 19.51 -5.58
N ARG A 134 -7.11 20.85 -5.65
CA ARG A 134 -6.19 21.63 -6.50
C ARG A 134 -4.74 21.25 -6.22
N GLY A 135 -3.98 20.98 -7.29
CA GLY A 135 -2.56 20.62 -7.22
C GLY A 135 -2.24 19.18 -6.78
N ARG A 136 -3.26 18.34 -6.56
CA ARG A 136 -3.09 16.98 -5.99
C ARG A 136 -3.90 15.89 -6.71
N TRP A 137 -4.81 16.27 -7.60
CA TRP A 137 -5.73 15.32 -8.25
C TRP A 137 -5.05 14.29 -9.16
N TRP A 138 -3.79 14.48 -9.54
CA TRP A 138 -3.01 13.53 -10.35
C TRP A 138 -2.19 12.55 -9.51
N THR A 139 -2.02 12.76 -8.20
CA THR A 139 -1.23 11.86 -7.35
C THR A 139 -2.10 10.84 -6.65
N ALA A 140 -1.59 9.61 -6.60
CA ALA A 140 -2.24 8.51 -5.92
C ALA A 140 -1.22 7.85 -4.97
N HIS A 141 -1.60 7.64 -3.72
CA HIS A 141 -0.68 7.13 -2.70
C HIS A 141 -1.29 5.95 -1.96
N PRO A 142 -0.53 4.87 -1.75
CA PRO A 142 -0.97 3.75 -0.94
C PRO A 142 -0.94 4.16 0.54
N PHE A 143 -2.09 4.09 1.22
CA PHE A 143 -2.18 4.25 2.66
C PHE A 143 -3.04 3.15 3.28
N SER A 144 -2.51 2.52 4.32
CA SER A 144 -3.26 1.56 5.13
C SER A 144 -4.37 2.23 5.90
N LEU A 145 -5.45 1.48 6.12
CA LEU A 145 -6.48 1.89 7.04
C LEU A 145 -5.88 1.92 8.45
N SER A 146 -6.09 3.03 9.15
CA SER A 146 -5.73 3.20 10.56
C SER A 146 -6.90 2.89 11.50
N ALA A 147 -8.11 2.66 10.98
CA ALA A 147 -9.23 2.14 11.75
C ALA A 147 -9.89 0.94 11.07
N ALA A 148 -10.41 0.02 11.88
CA ALA A 148 -11.21 -1.09 11.40
C ALA A 148 -12.45 -0.54 10.68
N PRO A 149 -12.70 -0.97 9.43
CA PRO A 149 -13.89 -0.56 8.70
C PRO A 149 -15.16 -0.91 9.47
N ASP A 150 -16.00 0.09 9.73
CA ASP A 150 -17.28 -0.05 10.44
C ASP A 150 -18.50 -0.01 9.49
N GLY A 151 -18.24 0.09 8.18
CA GLY A 151 -19.27 0.23 7.14
C GLY A 151 -19.81 1.66 6.96
N ARG A 152 -19.32 2.65 7.72
CA ARG A 152 -19.78 4.05 7.69
C ARG A 152 -18.64 5.04 7.44
N SER A 153 -17.44 4.74 7.92
CA SER A 153 -16.24 5.52 7.68
C SER A 153 -15.01 4.63 7.43
N LEU A 154 -14.00 5.27 6.86
CA LEU A 154 -12.65 4.75 6.70
C LEU A 154 -11.71 5.82 7.27
N ARG A 155 -10.65 5.41 7.95
CA ARG A 155 -9.63 6.34 8.45
C ARG A 155 -8.27 5.92 7.92
N ILE A 156 -7.49 6.90 7.50
CA ILE A 156 -6.06 6.74 7.24
C ILE A 156 -5.29 7.70 8.14
N THR A 157 -4.07 7.33 8.51
CA THR A 157 -3.17 8.19 9.27
C THR A 157 -1.83 8.23 8.54
N VAL A 158 -1.33 9.44 8.29
CA VAL A 158 -0.19 9.66 7.39
C VAL A 158 0.83 10.56 8.06
N LYS A 159 2.09 10.10 8.09
CA LYS A 159 3.25 10.92 8.46
C LYS A 159 3.76 11.69 7.23
N ALA A 160 4.03 12.98 7.42
CA ALA A 160 4.60 13.88 6.42
C ALA A 160 6.06 13.50 6.17
N LEU A 161 6.28 12.70 5.13
CA LEU A 161 7.60 12.25 4.66
C LEU A 161 8.07 12.98 3.38
N GLY A 162 7.24 13.86 2.82
CA GLY A 162 7.58 14.69 1.66
C GLY A 162 6.46 15.64 1.26
N ASP A 163 6.65 16.41 0.20
CA ASP A 163 5.76 17.51 -0.21
C ASP A 163 4.29 17.10 -0.39
N HIS A 164 4.04 15.88 -0.88
CA HIS A 164 2.68 15.39 -1.12
C HIS A 164 1.97 14.98 0.17
N THR A 165 2.66 14.30 1.09
CA THR A 165 2.07 13.84 2.35
C THR A 165 1.94 14.99 3.35
N ALA A 166 2.88 15.94 3.37
CA ALA A 166 2.77 17.17 4.17
C ALA A 166 1.53 18.00 3.83
N LYS A 167 1.13 17.99 2.55
CA LYS A 167 -0.07 18.70 2.07
C LYS A 167 -1.39 18.08 2.53
N LEU A 168 -1.41 16.88 3.12
CA LEU A 168 -2.66 16.28 3.63
C LEU A 168 -3.22 17.02 4.84
N ALA A 169 -2.36 17.67 5.63
CA ALA A 169 -2.80 18.48 6.78
C ALA A 169 -3.72 19.65 6.38
N SER A 170 -3.58 20.15 5.14
CA SER A 170 -4.38 21.25 4.58
C SER A 170 -5.49 20.79 3.64
N LEU A 171 -5.89 19.52 3.73
CA LEU A 171 -6.89 18.94 2.86
C LEU A 171 -8.29 19.46 3.25
N PRO A 172 -9.04 20.11 2.34
CA PRO A 172 -10.36 20.64 2.68
C PRO A 172 -11.36 19.53 3.00
N VAL A 173 -12.15 19.71 4.06
CA VAL A 173 -13.32 18.88 4.33
C VAL A 173 -14.30 18.96 3.14
N GLY A 174 -14.93 17.83 2.82
CA GLY A 174 -15.78 17.68 1.64
C GLY A 174 -15.04 17.34 0.35
N THR A 175 -13.69 17.32 0.36
CA THR A 175 -12.90 16.89 -0.81
C THR A 175 -13.32 15.50 -1.26
N ARG A 176 -13.62 15.35 -2.55
CA ARG A 176 -13.93 14.05 -3.15
C ARG A 176 -12.69 13.18 -3.21
N VAL A 177 -12.87 11.89 -2.96
CA VAL A 177 -11.79 10.92 -2.90
C VAL A 177 -12.05 9.82 -3.93
N LEU A 178 -11.01 9.44 -4.68
CA LEU A 178 -11.01 8.18 -5.41
C LEU A 178 -10.13 7.21 -4.63
N ALA A 179 -10.63 6.00 -4.41
CA ALA A 179 -9.89 4.94 -3.74
C ALA A 179 -9.92 3.69 -4.62
N GLU A 180 -8.76 3.08 -4.80
CA GLU A 180 -8.59 1.80 -5.49
C GLU A 180 -8.16 0.76 -4.46
N GLY A 181 -8.83 -0.40 -4.43
CA GLY A 181 -8.66 -1.43 -3.40
C GLY A 181 -10.01 -2.06 -3.00
N PRO A 182 -10.06 -2.78 -1.86
CA PRO A 182 -8.97 -2.94 -0.89
C PRO A 182 -7.83 -3.82 -1.42
N PHE A 183 -6.61 -3.53 -0.98
CA PHE A 183 -5.40 -4.29 -1.25
C PHE A 183 -4.73 -4.74 0.06
N GLY A 184 -3.79 -5.68 -0.06
CA GLY A 184 -3.01 -6.17 1.07
C GLY A 184 -3.62 -7.44 1.68
N VAL A 185 -2.71 -8.29 2.17
CA VAL A 185 -3.01 -9.57 2.83
C VAL A 185 -2.68 -9.55 4.32
N PHE A 186 -2.22 -8.40 4.83
CA PHE A 186 -1.93 -8.15 6.24
C PHE A 186 -3.23 -8.02 7.05
N THR A 187 -3.95 -9.14 7.14
CA THR A 187 -5.28 -9.23 7.76
C THR A 187 -5.35 -10.47 8.66
N ASP A 188 -6.42 -10.58 9.43
CA ASP A 188 -6.66 -11.76 10.27
C ASP A 188 -7.10 -13.00 9.48
N ALA A 189 -7.36 -12.86 8.16
CA ALA A 189 -7.89 -13.95 7.33
C ALA A 189 -6.91 -15.14 7.19
N HIS A 190 -5.62 -14.90 7.43
CA HIS A 190 -4.58 -15.92 7.32
C HIS A 190 -4.02 -16.38 8.68
N ARG A 191 -4.69 -16.01 9.77
CA ARG A 191 -4.34 -16.43 11.12
C ARG A 191 -4.40 -17.96 11.24
N ARG A 192 -3.40 -18.54 11.89
CA ARG A 192 -3.22 -19.96 12.17
C ARG A 192 -3.18 -20.26 13.66
N ALA A 193 -2.69 -19.33 14.47
CA ALA A 193 -2.62 -19.43 15.92
C ALA A 193 -3.82 -18.77 16.59
N GLY A 194 -4.09 -19.12 17.85
CA GLY A 194 -5.11 -18.44 18.66
C GLY A 194 -4.69 -17.02 19.07
N LYS A 195 -3.39 -16.81 19.32
CA LYS A 195 -2.82 -15.56 19.84
C LYS A 195 -2.01 -14.82 18.77
N ARG A 196 -2.07 -13.49 18.80
CA ARG A 196 -1.35 -12.61 17.86
C ARG A 196 -0.36 -11.72 18.60
N VAL A 197 0.80 -11.52 17.98
CA VAL A 197 1.78 -10.52 18.38
C VAL A 197 1.99 -9.57 17.21
N LEU A 198 1.73 -8.28 17.41
CA LEU A 198 1.85 -7.26 16.38
C LEU A 198 3.05 -6.36 16.67
N ILE A 199 4.07 -6.43 15.84
CA ILE A 199 5.29 -5.63 15.94
C ILE A 199 5.19 -4.46 14.97
N ALA A 200 5.10 -3.24 15.51
CA ALA A 200 4.94 -2.01 14.75
C ALA A 200 6.15 -1.09 14.87
N GLY A 201 6.46 -0.34 13.81
CA GLY A 201 7.48 0.71 13.83
C GLY A 201 7.05 1.97 13.08
N GLY A 202 7.22 3.14 13.70
CA GLY A 202 6.85 4.43 13.11
C GLY A 202 5.39 4.46 12.64
N ILE A 203 5.14 4.91 11.40
CA ILE A 203 3.79 4.97 10.80
C ILE A 203 3.21 3.59 10.47
N GLY A 204 4.01 2.52 10.54
CA GLY A 204 3.51 1.14 10.43
C GLY A 204 2.62 0.70 11.58
N ILE A 205 2.48 1.54 12.62
CA ILE A 205 1.44 1.37 13.63
C ILE A 205 0.03 1.46 13.07
N THR A 206 -0.17 2.10 11.92
CA THR A 206 -1.51 2.36 11.35
C THR A 206 -2.32 1.10 11.05
N PRO A 207 -1.84 0.12 10.25
CA PRO A 207 -2.57 -1.13 10.08
C PRO A 207 -2.68 -1.96 11.37
N VAL A 208 -1.70 -1.86 12.28
CA VAL A 208 -1.73 -2.55 13.58
C VAL A 208 -2.85 -2.02 14.46
N ARG A 209 -2.99 -0.69 14.58
CA ARG A 209 -4.07 -0.05 15.32
C ARG A 209 -5.44 -0.45 14.77
N ALA A 210 -5.59 -0.59 13.45
CA ALA A 210 -6.83 -1.12 12.87
C ALA A 210 -7.09 -2.59 13.22
N LEU A 211 -6.05 -3.45 13.27
CA LEU A 211 -6.18 -4.88 13.57
C LEU A 211 -6.57 -5.14 15.04
N VAL A 212 -6.03 -4.35 15.98
CA VAL A 212 -6.26 -4.56 17.41
C VAL A 212 -7.61 -4.03 17.89
N GLU A 213 -8.30 -3.17 17.13
CA GLU A 213 -9.70 -2.79 17.42
C GLU A 213 -10.68 -3.98 17.41
N ARG A 214 -10.27 -5.12 16.86
CA ARG A 214 -11.09 -6.32 16.73
C ARG A 214 -10.71 -7.44 17.71
N SER A 215 -9.61 -7.29 18.47
CA SER A 215 -9.11 -8.32 19.39
C SER A 215 -8.38 -7.68 20.56
N ARG A 216 -8.82 -7.98 21.79
CA ARG A 216 -8.17 -7.50 23.01
C ARG A 216 -7.07 -8.42 23.53
N ASP A 217 -6.99 -9.64 23.02
CA ASP A 217 -6.00 -10.64 23.44
C ASP A 217 -4.65 -10.49 22.72
N ASP A 218 -4.55 -9.47 21.88
CA ASP A 218 -3.34 -9.16 21.11
C ASP A 218 -2.27 -8.53 22.00
N VAL A 219 -1.01 -8.90 21.75
CA VAL A 219 0.15 -8.18 22.28
C VAL A 219 0.73 -7.31 21.18
N VAL A 220 0.87 -6.01 21.43
CA VAL A 220 1.49 -5.05 20.51
C VAL A 220 2.89 -4.72 21.00
N ILE A 221 3.91 -4.96 20.19
CA ILE A 221 5.27 -4.47 20.44
C ILE A 221 5.49 -3.23 19.58
N TYR A 222 5.48 -2.04 20.18
CA TYR A 222 5.63 -0.79 19.46
C TYR A 222 7.05 -0.23 19.59
N ARG A 223 7.81 -0.29 18.50
CA ARG A 223 9.19 0.18 18.40
C ARG A 223 9.27 1.63 17.91
N ALA A 224 9.96 2.48 18.67
CA ALA A 224 10.25 3.87 18.30
C ALA A 224 11.62 4.34 18.81
N ILE A 225 12.30 5.26 18.12
CA ILE A 225 13.61 5.72 18.58
C ILE A 225 13.45 6.60 19.82
N ARG A 226 12.51 7.54 19.77
CA ARG A 226 12.15 8.44 20.88
C ARG A 226 10.69 8.25 21.27
N ASP A 227 10.34 8.68 22.47
CA ASP A 227 8.95 8.62 22.96
C ASP A 227 8.01 9.45 22.07
N ASP A 228 8.46 10.63 21.64
CA ASP A 228 7.73 11.52 20.73
C ASP A 228 7.48 10.92 19.32
N ASP A 229 8.15 9.82 18.96
CA ASP A 229 7.92 9.11 17.69
C ASP A 229 6.75 8.11 17.76
N LEU A 230 6.15 7.90 18.94
CA LEU A 230 5.03 6.99 19.17
C LEU A 230 3.70 7.63 18.73
N VAL A 231 3.37 7.44 17.45
CA VAL A 231 2.13 7.93 16.85
C VAL A 231 0.94 7.07 17.30
N LEU A 232 -0.21 7.69 17.57
CA LEU A 232 -1.45 7.02 18.03
C LEU A 232 -1.31 6.29 19.39
N ARG A 233 -0.32 6.67 20.22
CA ARG A 233 -0.09 6.06 21.54
C ARG A 233 -1.35 6.08 22.42
N GLU A 234 -1.94 7.26 22.60
CA GLU A 234 -3.11 7.46 23.46
C GLU A 234 -4.30 6.60 23.01
N GLU A 235 -4.50 6.45 21.70
CA GLU A 235 -5.55 5.59 21.17
C GLU A 235 -5.30 4.11 21.42
N LEU A 236 -4.06 3.65 21.24
CA LEU A 236 -3.71 2.25 21.51
C LEU A 236 -3.91 1.91 22.99
N ASP A 237 -3.46 2.80 23.87
CA ASP A 237 -3.64 2.65 25.32
C ASP A 237 -5.15 2.62 25.67
N ALA A 238 -5.96 3.47 25.02
CA ALA A 238 -7.41 3.52 25.22
C ALA A 238 -8.16 2.27 24.70
N LEU A 239 -7.60 1.51 23.76
CA LEU A 239 -8.19 0.26 23.27
C LEU A 239 -8.08 -0.89 24.29
N GLY A 240 -7.22 -0.74 25.31
CA GLY A 240 -7.04 -1.70 26.39
C GLY A 240 -6.36 -2.99 25.95
N VAL A 241 -5.54 -2.94 24.90
CA VAL A 241 -4.69 -4.06 24.45
C VAL A 241 -3.34 -4.02 25.19
N ASP A 242 -2.63 -5.15 25.24
CA ASP A 242 -1.31 -5.21 25.89
C ASP A 242 -0.24 -4.58 24.98
N VAL A 243 0.13 -3.32 25.24
CA VAL A 243 1.14 -2.60 24.47
C VAL A 243 2.47 -2.57 25.21
N ARG A 244 3.50 -3.13 24.56
CA ARG A 244 4.90 -3.11 24.98
C ARG A 244 5.67 -2.07 24.16
N TYR A 245 5.91 -0.92 24.77
CA TYR A 245 6.70 0.16 24.17
C TYR A 245 8.20 -0.17 24.24
N VAL A 246 8.83 -0.27 23.07
CA VAL A 246 10.28 -0.52 22.92
C VAL A 246 10.93 0.74 22.37
N VAL A 247 11.27 1.66 23.28
CA VAL A 247 11.90 2.94 22.95
C VAL A 247 13.42 2.88 23.13
N GLY A 248 14.17 3.48 22.20
CA GLY A 248 15.63 3.55 22.28
C GLY A 248 16.32 3.55 20.93
N ASP A 249 17.61 3.85 20.90
CA ASP A 249 18.44 3.80 19.69
C ASP A 249 19.28 2.52 19.67
N HIS A 250 19.32 1.82 18.54
CA HIS A 250 20.19 0.66 18.35
C HIS A 250 21.69 1.03 18.40
N GLY A 251 22.04 2.29 18.14
CA GLY A 251 23.41 2.81 18.27
C GLY A 251 23.81 3.20 19.69
N ALA A 252 22.87 3.24 20.65
CA ALA A 252 23.18 3.53 22.05
C ALA A 252 23.67 2.27 22.79
N PRO A 253 24.42 2.40 23.91
CA PRO A 253 24.82 1.27 24.73
C PRO A 253 23.61 0.40 25.14
N GLY A 254 23.66 -0.91 24.86
CA GLY A 254 22.57 -1.86 25.10
C GLY A 254 21.43 -1.85 24.05
N GLY A 255 21.54 -1.00 23.02
CA GLY A 255 20.57 -0.90 21.93
C GLY A 255 20.48 -2.16 21.06
N ASP A 256 21.54 -2.96 20.99
CA ASP A 256 21.61 -4.25 20.30
C ASP A 256 20.62 -5.28 20.86
N ARG A 257 20.25 -5.16 22.14
CA ARG A 257 19.23 -6.00 22.78
C ARG A 257 17.81 -5.69 22.30
N LEU A 258 17.53 -4.50 21.78
CA LEU A 258 16.19 -4.09 21.36
C LEU A 258 15.67 -4.98 20.22
N LEU A 259 14.55 -5.67 20.45
CA LEU A 259 13.98 -6.70 19.55
C LEU A 259 14.94 -7.86 19.21
N SER A 260 15.95 -8.13 20.05
CA SER A 260 16.73 -9.36 19.97
C SER A 260 15.86 -10.59 20.30
N PRO A 261 16.25 -11.82 19.91
CA PRO A 261 15.44 -13.00 20.21
C PRO A 261 15.16 -13.19 21.70
N ALA A 262 16.17 -12.95 22.55
CA ALA A 262 16.02 -13.02 24.00
C ALA A 262 15.03 -11.96 24.52
N HIS A 263 15.14 -10.72 24.05
CA HIS A 263 14.22 -9.65 24.45
C HIS A 263 12.79 -9.91 23.96
N LEU A 264 12.62 -10.46 22.76
CA LEU A 264 11.30 -10.84 22.26
C LEU A 264 10.64 -11.92 23.15
N LEU A 265 11.42 -12.90 23.62
CA LEU A 265 10.95 -13.94 24.55
C LEU A 265 10.71 -13.41 25.98
N GLU A 266 11.43 -12.37 26.41
CA GLU A 266 11.14 -11.68 27.67
C GLU A 266 9.82 -10.91 27.61
N LEU A 267 9.53 -10.28 26.47
CA LEU A 267 8.27 -9.56 26.25
C LEU A 267 7.09 -10.52 26.08
N VAL A 268 7.30 -11.60 25.31
CA VAL A 268 6.28 -12.61 24.99
C VAL A 268 6.88 -14.02 25.12
N PRO A 269 6.78 -14.65 26.30
CA PRO A 269 7.38 -15.97 26.53
C PRO A 269 6.85 -17.09 25.62
N ASP A 270 5.60 -17.01 25.19
CA ASP A 270 4.91 -17.95 24.31
C ASP A 270 4.94 -17.54 22.82
N LEU A 271 5.93 -16.72 22.42
CA LEU A 271 6.01 -16.15 21.07
C LEU A 271 6.02 -17.23 19.96
N ALA A 272 6.64 -18.38 20.21
CA ALA A 272 6.74 -19.48 19.24
C ALA A 272 5.37 -20.04 18.81
N ASP A 273 4.35 -19.92 19.65
CA ASP A 273 3.00 -20.42 19.43
C ASP A 273 2.04 -19.34 18.87
N CYS A 274 2.54 -18.12 18.63
CA CYS A 274 1.77 -16.99 18.14
C CYS A 274 1.88 -16.83 16.62
N ASP A 275 0.90 -16.14 16.02
CA ASP A 275 1.10 -15.47 14.74
C ASP A 275 1.70 -14.08 14.97
N VAL A 276 2.76 -13.77 14.23
CA VAL A 276 3.50 -12.52 14.36
C VAL A 276 3.29 -11.65 13.13
N TYR A 277 2.71 -10.47 13.35
CA TYR A 277 2.44 -9.47 12.34
C TYR A 277 3.47 -8.35 12.44
N VAL A 278 4.26 -8.11 11.40
CA VAL A 278 5.34 -7.10 11.42
C VAL A 278 5.05 -6.01 10.38
N CYS A 279 5.06 -4.75 10.82
CA CYS A 279 4.82 -3.61 9.96
C CYS A 279 5.66 -2.38 10.38
N GLY A 280 6.52 -1.89 9.50
CA GLY A 280 7.36 -0.73 9.80
C GLY A 280 8.39 -0.43 8.71
N PRO A 281 9.42 0.40 9.01
CA PRO A 281 10.52 0.67 8.08
C PRO A 281 11.23 -0.63 7.64
N PRO A 282 11.77 -0.72 6.42
CA PRO A 282 12.38 -1.94 5.89
C PRO A 282 13.45 -2.54 6.81
N GLY A 283 14.37 -1.71 7.32
CA GLY A 283 15.43 -2.18 8.21
C GLY A 283 14.93 -2.78 9.52
N MET A 284 13.91 -2.17 10.13
CA MET A 284 13.27 -2.69 11.35
C MET A 284 12.50 -3.98 11.06
N THR A 285 11.78 -4.03 9.94
CA THR A 285 10.98 -5.19 9.53
C THR A 285 11.88 -6.40 9.29
N ASP A 286 12.96 -6.24 8.52
CA ASP A 286 13.90 -7.33 8.22
C ASP A 286 14.60 -7.83 9.49
N PHE A 287 14.98 -6.92 10.38
CA PHE A 287 15.56 -7.24 11.67
C PHE A 287 14.58 -8.02 12.57
N ALA A 288 13.35 -7.52 12.72
CA ALA A 288 12.30 -8.16 13.52
C ALA A 288 11.97 -9.56 12.98
N VAL A 289 11.77 -9.71 11.67
CA VAL A 289 11.49 -11.02 11.04
C VAL A 289 12.62 -12.01 11.28
N LYS A 290 13.87 -11.58 11.17
CA LYS A 290 15.04 -12.43 11.47
C LYS A 290 15.02 -12.91 12.92
N ASN A 291 14.80 -12.01 13.88
CA ASN A 291 14.86 -12.34 15.30
C ASN A 291 13.64 -13.11 15.80
N VAL A 292 12.45 -12.82 15.27
CA VAL A 292 11.23 -13.59 15.51
C VAL A 292 11.41 -15.06 15.07
N ARG A 293 12.04 -15.28 13.91
CA ARG A 293 12.39 -16.64 13.47
C ARG A 293 13.43 -17.29 14.39
N ALA A 294 14.45 -16.55 14.81
CA ALA A 294 15.45 -17.05 15.75
C ALA A 294 14.87 -17.33 17.15
N ALA A 295 13.77 -16.67 17.53
CA ALA A 295 12.99 -16.94 18.73
C ALA A 295 12.03 -18.14 18.59
N GLY A 296 12.03 -18.85 17.45
CA GLY A 296 11.30 -20.11 17.27
C GLY A 296 10.01 -20.01 16.45
N VAL A 297 9.59 -18.82 16.01
CA VAL A 297 8.34 -18.67 15.24
C VAL A 297 8.48 -19.26 13.82
N PRO A 298 7.59 -20.19 13.42
CA PRO A 298 7.60 -20.74 12.07
C PRO A 298 7.32 -19.66 11.02
N ARG A 299 8.00 -19.72 9.87
CA ARG A 299 7.82 -18.75 8.76
C ARG A 299 6.35 -18.57 8.34
N ARG A 300 5.55 -19.64 8.39
CA ARG A 300 4.12 -19.63 8.03
C ARG A 300 3.22 -18.87 9.00
N HIS A 301 3.72 -18.51 10.18
CA HIS A 301 3.04 -17.73 11.21
C HIS A 301 3.53 -16.26 11.21
N ILE A 302 4.40 -15.89 10.26
CA ILE A 302 4.96 -14.54 10.18
C ILE A 302 4.33 -13.81 8.99
N HIS A 303 3.61 -12.75 9.29
CA HIS A 303 2.89 -11.91 8.34
C HIS A 303 3.58 -10.56 8.28
N VAL A 304 3.96 -10.11 7.09
CA VAL A 304 4.77 -8.90 6.92
C VAL A 304 4.11 -7.98 5.92
N GLU A 305 3.95 -6.72 6.32
CA GLU A 305 3.57 -5.62 5.42
C GLU A 305 4.75 -4.68 5.24
N ARG A 306 5.04 -4.33 3.98
CA ARG A 306 6.20 -3.50 3.62
C ARG A 306 5.73 -2.27 2.85
N PHE A 307 5.88 -1.10 3.45
CA PHE A 307 5.71 0.17 2.76
C PHE A 307 6.94 0.47 1.90
N ALA A 308 7.10 -0.24 0.80
CA ALA A 308 8.12 0.06 -0.21
C ALA A 308 7.47 0.80 -1.39
N LEU A 309 8.03 1.97 -1.73
CA LEU A 309 7.84 2.68 -3.01
C LEU A 309 8.90 2.24 -4.03
#